data_AF-A0A818GKU2-F1
#
_entry.id   AF-A0A818GKU2-F1
#
_cell.length_a   1.000
_cell.length_b   1.000
_cell.length_c   1.000
_cell.angle_alpha   90.00
_cell.angle_beta   90.00
_cell.angle_gamma   90.00
#
_symmetry.space_group_name_H-M   'P 1'
#
loop_
_entity.id
_entity.type
_entity.pdbx_description
1 polymer ?
#
loop_
_entity_poly.entity_id
_entity_poly.type
_entity_poly.pdbx_seq_one_letter_code
_entity_poly.pdbx_strand_id
1 'polypeptide(L)'
;MINDDFLYHGNISNARNIEVLHELDIQHILNNENVLVHCQAGISRSSAIVLAYLLKYQQKTLLAAYGYLTERRHLAEPNGCFLLQLIRYEKELHNLT
;
A
#
# COMPACT_ATOMS: atom_id res chain seq x y z
N MET A 1 -2.35 25.58 13.23
CA MET A 1 -2.63 24.26 13.81
C MET A 1 -3.58 23.54 12.89
N ILE A 2 -3.04 22.78 11.95
CA ILE A 2 -3.75 21.69 11.28
C ILE A 2 -2.92 20.48 11.70
N ASN A 3 -3.44 19.68 12.63
CA ASN A 3 -2.84 18.41 12.97
C ASN A 3 -3.18 17.49 11.82
N ASP A 4 -2.19 17.29 10.97
CA ASP A 4 -2.26 16.43 9.81
C ASP A 4 -2.13 14.97 10.28
N ASP A 5 -3.27 14.38 10.68
CA ASP A 5 -3.46 12.96 11.00
C ASP A 5 -3.31 12.07 9.74
N PHE A 6 -2.17 12.16 9.05
CA PHE A 6 -1.91 11.32 7.89
C PHE A 6 -1.42 9.92 8.30
N LEU A 7 -1.98 8.91 7.64
CA LEU A 7 -1.53 7.51 7.62
C LEU A 7 -0.07 7.32 7.14
N TYR A 8 0.55 8.39 6.63
CA TYR A 8 1.95 8.47 6.20
C TYR A 8 2.41 9.93 6.08
N HIS A 9 3.56 10.27 6.66
CA HIS A 9 4.27 11.53 6.41
C HIS A 9 5.48 11.28 5.52
N GLY A 10 5.35 11.56 4.23
CA GLY A 10 6.54 11.68 3.40
C GLY A 10 6.32 12.36 2.06
N ASN A 11 7.39 13.00 1.62
CA ASN A 11 7.45 13.77 0.39
C ASN A 11 7.33 12.84 -0.84
N ILE A 12 6.92 13.38 -2.00
CA ILE A 12 6.96 12.72 -3.32
C ILE A 12 8.32 12.08 -3.64
N SER A 13 9.42 12.56 -3.03
CA SER A 13 10.75 11.95 -3.05
C SER A 13 10.80 10.57 -2.40
N ASN A 14 10.07 10.36 -1.31
CA ASN A 14 10.03 9.12 -0.53
C ASN A 14 9.07 8.09 -1.13
N ALA A 15 8.11 8.52 -1.95
CA ALA A 15 7.13 7.65 -2.62
C ALA A 15 7.72 6.64 -3.62
N ARG A 16 9.05 6.58 -3.74
CA ARG A 16 9.81 5.59 -4.53
C ARG A 16 10.46 4.51 -3.66
N ASN A 17 10.43 4.61 -2.33
CA ASN A 17 11.17 3.72 -1.45
C ASN A 17 10.23 2.73 -0.74
N ILE A 18 10.67 1.47 -0.66
CA ILE A 18 9.95 0.36 -0.01
C ILE A 18 9.82 0.56 1.50
N GLU A 19 10.67 1.39 2.10
CA GLU A 19 10.60 1.79 3.51
C GLU A 19 9.23 2.36 3.88
N VAL A 20 8.57 3.07 2.94
CA VAL A 20 7.21 3.59 3.12
C VAL A 20 6.19 2.47 3.39
N LEU A 21 6.40 1.28 2.81
CA LEU A 21 5.52 0.13 3.03
C LEU A 21 5.74 -0.51 4.40
N HIS A 22 6.97 -0.46 4.91
CA HIS A 22 7.33 -0.99 6.22
C HIS A 22 6.73 -0.14 7.35
N GLU A 23 6.61 1.16 7.15
CA GLU A 23 6.14 2.16 8.12
C GLU A 23 4.64 2.47 8.07
N LEU A 24 3.82 1.67 7.37
CA LEU A 24 2.37 1.88 7.34
C LEU A 24 1.79 1.85 8.77
N ASP A 25 1.40 3.03 9.28
CA ASP A 25 0.69 3.19 10.55
C ASP A 25 -0.77 2.78 10.38
N ILE A 26 -1.21 1.82 11.21
CA ILE A 26 -2.56 1.25 11.17
C ILE A 26 -3.37 1.57 12.43
N GLN A 27 -2.92 2.48 13.32
CA GLN A 27 -3.65 2.80 14.55
C GLN A 27 -5.11 3.18 14.28
N HIS A 28 -5.35 3.99 13.25
CA HIS A 28 -6.70 4.35 12.81
C HIS A 28 -7.57 3.12 12.46
N ILE A 29 -6.98 2.12 11.79
CA ILE A 29 -7.67 0.89 11.43
C ILE A 29 -7.98 0.04 12.68
N LEU A 30 -7.03 -0.04 13.63
CA LEU A 30 -7.22 -0.76 14.90
C LEU A 30 -8.31 -0.12 15.78
N ASN A 31 -8.47 1.21 15.68
CA ASN A 31 -9.53 1.96 16.36
C ASN A 31 -10.89 1.89 15.64
N ASN A 32 -11.01 1.07 14.60
CA ASN A 32 -12.21 0.91 13.79
C ASN A 32 -12.65 2.22 13.10
N GLU A 33 -11.68 3.05 12.73
CA GLU A 33 -11.91 4.29 11.99
C GLU A 33 -11.81 4.06 10.48
N ASN A 34 -12.48 4.93 9.72
CA ASN A 34 -12.45 4.89 8.26
C ASN A 34 -11.21 5.64 7.75
N VAL A 35 -10.41 4.98 6.90
CA VAL A 35 -9.20 5.54 6.31
C VAL A 35 -9.38 5.70 4.79
N LEU A 36 -9.09 6.90 4.27
CA LEU A 36 -9.06 7.17 2.83
C LEU A 36 -7.62 7.15 2.30
N VAL A 37 -7.30 6.16 1.47
CA VAL A 37 -6.02 6.12 0.72
C VAL A 37 -6.26 6.64 -0.68
N HIS A 38 -5.64 7.76 -1.05
CA HIS A 38 -5.80 8.36 -2.38
C HIS A 38 -4.48 8.81 -3.00
N CYS A 39 -4.51 8.99 -4.32
CA CYS A 39 -3.49 9.71 -5.08
C CYS A 39 -4.19 10.49 -6.20
N GLN A 40 -3.46 11.22 -7.04
CA GLN A 40 -4.05 12.10 -8.06
C GLN A 40 -5.13 11.42 -8.92
N ALA A 41 -4.86 10.21 -9.43
CA ALA A 41 -5.78 9.49 -10.31
C ALA A 41 -6.44 8.29 -9.64
N GLY A 42 -6.00 7.91 -8.44
CA GLY A 42 -6.44 6.67 -7.80
C GLY A 42 -6.12 5.41 -8.60
N ILE A 43 -5.06 5.41 -9.43
CA ILE A 43 -4.69 4.30 -10.33
C ILE A 43 -3.44 3.57 -9.82
N SER A 44 -2.35 4.30 -9.56
CA SER A 44 -1.03 3.70 -9.39
C SER A 44 -0.52 3.73 -7.95
N ARG A 45 -0.21 4.92 -7.41
CA ARG A 45 0.39 5.09 -6.07
C ARG A 45 -0.51 4.59 -4.95
N SER A 46 -1.77 5.02 -4.93
CA SER A 46 -2.74 4.58 -3.91
C SER A 46 -2.99 3.07 -3.98
N SER A 47 -3.05 2.50 -5.18
CA SER A 47 -3.21 1.06 -5.37
C SER A 47 -2.01 0.29 -4.83
N ALA A 48 -0.79 0.77 -5.04
CA ALA A 48 0.41 0.15 -4.48
C ALA A 48 0.39 0.12 -2.95
N ILE A 49 -0.01 1.22 -2.30
CA ILE A 49 -0.15 1.29 -0.83
C ILE A 49 -1.21 0.31 -0.33
N VAL A 50 -2.37 0.24 -0.99
CA VAL A 50 -3.43 -0.71 -0.61
C VAL A 50 -2.95 -2.16 -0.77
N LEU A 51 -2.22 -2.49 -1.84
CA LEU A 51 -1.65 -3.83 -2.02
C LEU A 51 -0.65 -4.16 -0.92
N ALA A 52 0.24 -3.23 -0.57
CA ALA A 52 1.20 -3.45 0.51
C ALA A 52 0.51 -3.71 1.86
N TYR A 53 -0.56 -2.97 2.16
CA TYR A 53 -1.38 -3.22 3.33
C TYR A 53 -1.97 -4.65 3.33
N LEU A 54 -2.52 -5.08 2.19
CA LEU A 54 -3.09 -6.42 2.04
C LEU A 54 -2.03 -7.54 2.19
N LEU A 55 -0.82 -7.32 1.68
CA LEU A 55 0.31 -8.24 1.85
C LEU A 55 0.68 -8.39 3.33
N LYS A 56 1.01 -7.27 4.01
CA LYS A 56 1.54 -7.29 5.38
C LYS A 56 0.49 -7.69 6.43
N TYR A 57 -0.69 -7.07 6.36
CA TYR A 57 -1.66 -7.14 7.47
C TYR A 57 -2.79 -8.14 7.21
N GLN A 58 -3.00 -8.55 5.95
CA GLN A 58 -3.98 -9.60 5.61
C GLN A 58 -3.34 -10.89 5.11
N GLN A 59 -2.01 -11.00 5.13
CA GLN A 59 -1.25 -12.20 4.74
C GLN A 59 -1.65 -12.75 3.37
N LYS A 60 -2.05 -11.85 2.45
CA LYS A 60 -2.39 -12.23 1.08
C LYS A 60 -1.11 -12.35 0.27
N THR A 61 -1.08 -13.27 -0.69
CA THR A 61 -0.08 -13.21 -1.76
C THR A 61 -0.32 -12.00 -2.65
N LEU A 62 0.69 -11.52 -3.38
CA LEU A 62 0.55 -10.37 -4.27
C LEU A 62 -0.51 -10.64 -5.32
N LEU A 63 -0.56 -11.86 -5.85
CA LEU A 63 -1.60 -12.28 -6.81
C LEU A 63 -3.00 -12.17 -6.21
N ALA A 64 -3.20 -12.69 -4.99
CA ALA A 64 -4.50 -12.64 -4.31
C ALA A 64 -4.89 -11.22 -3.92
N ALA A 65 -3.94 -10.41 -3.44
CA ALA A 65 -4.15 -9.00 -3.12
C ALA A 65 -4.53 -8.18 -4.36
N TYR A 66 -3.85 -8.45 -5.50
CA TYR A 66 -4.13 -7.78 -6.77
C TYR A 66 -5.54 -8.08 -7.26
N GLY A 67 -5.94 -9.36 -7.29
CA GLY A 67 -7.30 -9.76 -7.65
C GLY A 67 -8.35 -9.13 -6.74
N TYR A 68 -8.13 -9.17 -5.42
CA TYR A 68 -9.04 -8.56 -4.45
C TYR A 68 -9.24 -7.05 -4.67
N LEU A 69 -8.17 -6.33 -5.00
CA LEU A 69 -8.22 -4.89 -5.27
C LEU A 69 -8.91 -4.59 -6.60
N THR A 70 -8.58 -5.30 -7.67
CA THR A 70 -9.15 -5.02 -9.01
C THR A 70 -10.63 -5.39 -9.10
N GLU A 71 -11.11 -6.39 -8.35
CA GLU A 71 -12.54 -6.66 -8.19
C GLU A 71 -13.32 -5.47 -7.64
N ARG A 72 -12.71 -4.69 -6.72
CA ARG A 72 -13.33 -3.51 -6.10
C ARG A 72 -13.06 -2.22 -6.86
N ARG A 73 -11.93 -2.17 -7.57
CA ARG A 73 -11.51 -1.02 -8.37
C ARG A 73 -10.77 -1.49 -9.62
N HIS A 74 -11.52 -1.68 -10.70
CA HIS A 74 -11.00 -2.17 -11.98
C HIS A 74 -9.90 -1.29 -12.61
N LEU A 75 -9.81 0.00 -12.24
CA LEU A 75 -8.77 0.92 -12.70
C LEU A 75 -7.48 0.84 -11.87
N ALA A 76 -7.40 -0.03 -10.87
CA ALA A 76 -6.21 -0.18 -10.05
C ALA A 76 -5.08 -0.81 -10.89
N GLU A 77 -4.04 -0.02 -11.13
CA GLU A 77 -2.89 -0.41 -11.94
C GLU A 77 -1.61 0.27 -11.39
N PRO A 78 -0.97 -0.34 -10.38
CA PRO A 78 0.38 0.06 -9.96
C PRO A 78 1.31 0.00 -11.17
N ASN A 79 2.19 1.00 -11.31
CA ASN A 79 3.16 0.96 -12.39
C ASN A 79 4.18 -0.17 -12.17
N GLY A 80 4.93 -0.52 -13.22
CA GLY A 80 5.90 -1.63 -13.16
C GLY A 80 6.93 -1.50 -12.03
N CYS A 81 7.39 -0.28 -11.71
CA CYS A 81 8.32 -0.07 -10.60
C CYS A 81 7.68 -0.41 -9.25
N PHE A 82 6.43 -0.01 -9.02
CA PHE A 82 5.68 -0.39 -7.81
C PHE A 82 5.41 -1.89 -7.74
N LEU A 83 5.08 -2.53 -8.85
CA LEU A 83 4.92 -3.99 -8.89
C LEU A 83 6.21 -4.71 -8.50
N LEU A 84 7.36 -4.29 -9.04
CA LEU A 84 8.66 -4.86 -8.66
C LEU A 84 8.98 -4.66 -7.18
N GLN A 85 8.60 -3.50 -6.61
CA GLN A 85 8.75 -3.25 -5.18
C GLN A 85 7.84 -4.14 -4.35
N LEU A 86 6.58 -4.32 -4.74
CA LEU A 86 5.62 -5.21 -4.07
C LEU A 86 6.06 -6.67 -4.11
N ILE A 87 6.67 -7.13 -5.21
CA ILE A 87 7.24 -8.48 -5.31
C ILE A 87 8.39 -8.67 -4.30
N ARG A 88 9.29 -7.68 -4.19
CA ARG A 88 10.39 -7.72 -3.20
C ARG A 88 9.83 -7.71 -1.78
N TYR A 89 8.83 -6.87 -1.54
CA TYR A 89 8.17 -6.75 -0.25
C TYR A 89 7.50 -8.06 0.19
N GLU A 90 6.77 -8.73 -0.71
CA GLU A 90 6.17 -10.05 -0.44
C GLU A 90 7.24 -11.09 -0.08
N LYS A 91 8.36 -11.11 -0.79
CA LYS A 91 9.48 -12.02 -0.49
C LYS A 91 10.08 -11.77 0.89
N GLU A 92 10.30 -10.50 1.24
CA GLU A 92 10.79 -10.09 2.57
C GLU A 92 9.83 -10.54 3.68
N LEU A 93 8.52 -10.34 3.50
CA LEU A 93 7.50 -10.73 4.48
C LEU A 93 7.42 -12.25 4.68
N HIS A 94 7.65 -13.04 3.62
CA HIS A 94 7.52 -14.49 3.66
C HIS A 94 8.85 -15.23 3.87
N ASN A 95 9.95 -14.52 4.14
CA ASN A 95 11.31 -15.08 4.25
C ASN A 95 11.73 -15.94 3.04
N LEU A 96 11.26 -15.59 1.84
CA LEU A 96 11.60 -16.29 0.60
C LEU A 96 12.88 -15.66 0.02
N THR A 97 14.04 -16.15 0.46
CA THR A 97 15.37 -15.81 -0.09
C THR A 97 15.56 -16.29 -1.52
#